data_AF-A0A1H8BIY8-F1
#
_entry.id   AF-A0A1H8BIY8-F1
#
_cell.length_a   1.000
_cell.length_b   1.000
_cell.length_c   1.000
_cell.angle_alpha   90.00
_cell.angle_beta   90.00
_cell.angle_gamma   90.00
#
_symmetry.space_group_name_H-M   'P 1'
#
loop_
_entity.id
_entity.type
_entity.pdbx_description
1 polymer ?
#
loop_
_entity_poly.entity_id
_entity_poly.type
_entity_poly.pdbx_seq_one_letter_code
_entity_poly.pdbx_strand_id
1 'polypeptide(L)'
;MMLFVAEVVNCQTVQEVSKELGIGSGRLFKFLKGRAILMDDTLPYQTYIDSGYFRGIMKKYRDKRGEAYMYHQTLVTGKRAVFIQKRLAKAEFLA
;
A
#
# COMPACT_ATOMS: atom_id res chain seq x y z
N MET A 1 -27.02 0.26 11.35
CA MET A 1 -25.82 1.04 10.99
C MET A 1 -24.62 0.20 11.39
N MET A 2 -23.96 -0.44 10.43
CA MET A 2 -22.93 -1.44 10.66
C MET A 2 -21.66 -0.77 11.19
N LEU A 3 -21.44 -0.90 12.50
CA LEU A 3 -20.20 -0.50 13.14
C LEU A 3 -19.09 -1.39 12.57
N PHE A 4 -18.23 -0.83 11.73
CA PHE A 4 -16.97 -1.45 11.39
C PHE A 4 -16.17 -1.53 12.69
N VAL A 5 -16.19 -2.70 13.31
CA VAL A 5 -15.19 -3.09 14.30
C VAL A 5 -13.85 -2.92 13.61
N ALA A 6 -13.13 -1.86 13.98
CA ALA A 6 -11.73 -1.70 13.65
C ALA A 6 -10.98 -2.76 14.46
N GLU A 7 -11.03 -4.02 14.00
CA GLU A 7 -9.97 -4.95 14.32
C GLU A 7 -8.67 -4.20 14.04
N VAL A 8 -7.75 -4.22 14.99
CA VAL A 8 -6.41 -3.64 14.85
C VAL A 8 -5.66 -4.45 13.79
N VAL A 9 -6.07 -4.29 12.53
CA VAL A 9 -5.32 -4.68 11.37
C VAL A 9 -4.27 -3.60 11.26
N ASN A 10 -3.07 -3.87 11.79
CA ASN A 10 -1.93 -2.98 11.66
C ASN A 10 -1.72 -2.71 10.17
N CYS A 11 -2.23 -1.57 9.67
CA CYS A 11 -2.25 -1.22 8.27
C CYS A 11 -1.18 -0.16 8.05
N GLN A 12 -0.16 -0.48 7.26
CA GLN A 12 0.94 0.43 6.98
C GLN A 12 0.85 0.91 5.55
N THR A 13 1.18 2.17 5.32
CA THR A 13 1.35 2.70 3.98
C THR A 13 2.50 1.99 3.26
N VAL A 14 2.45 1.93 1.92
CA VAL A 14 3.57 1.43 1.12
C VAL A 14 4.89 2.18 1.44
N GLN A 15 4.79 3.45 1.86
CA GLN A 15 5.94 4.25 2.28
C GLN A 15 6.54 3.77 3.62
N GLU A 16 5.71 3.48 4.63
CA GLU A 16 6.17 2.92 5.90
C GLU A 16 6.81 1.54 5.68
N VAL A 17 6.16 0.67 4.89
CA VAL A 17 6.71 -0.63 4.52
C VAL A 17 8.04 -0.48 3.78
N SER A 18 8.18 0.50 2.88
CA SER A 18 9.45 0.73 2.18
C SER A 18 10.61 1.08 3.13
N LYS A 19 10.33 1.87 4.18
CA LYS A 19 11.31 2.24 5.20
C LYS A 19 11.73 1.03 6.03
N GLU A 20 10.77 0.22 6.46
CA GLU A 20 11.05 -1.00 7.24
C GLU A 20 11.88 -2.01 6.46
N LEU A 21 11.66 -2.09 5.15
CA LEU A 21 12.39 -2.98 4.25
C LEU A 21 13.75 -2.40 3.79
N GLY A 22 14.08 -1.16 4.15
CA GLY A 22 15.29 -0.49 3.69
C GLY A 22 15.34 -0.24 2.18
N ILE A 23 14.19 -0.28 1.49
CA ILE A 23 14.10 -0.06 0.04
C ILE A 23 13.52 1.32 -0.26
N GLY A 24 14.00 1.98 -1.32
CA GLY A 24 13.43 3.24 -1.76
C GLY A 24 11.94 3.09 -2.10
N SER A 25 11.09 3.99 -1.59
CA SER A 25 9.64 3.97 -1.82
C SER A 25 9.26 3.93 -3.31
N GLY A 26 9.94 4.72 -4.14
CA GLY A 26 9.76 4.69 -5.60
C GLY A 26 10.11 3.34 -6.23
N ARG A 27 11.12 2.63 -5.70
CA ARG A 27 11.52 1.29 -6.15
C ARG A 27 10.46 0.25 -5.76
N LEU A 28 9.90 0.35 -4.56
CA LEU A 28 8.79 -0.51 -4.14
C LEU A 28 7.52 -0.26 -4.98
N PHE A 29 7.17 1.00 -5.24
CA PHE A 29 6.02 1.31 -6.11
C PHE A 29 6.22 0.75 -7.52
N LYS A 30 7.41 0.92 -8.12
CA LYS A 30 7.72 0.36 -9.44
C LYS A 30 7.60 -1.17 -9.45
N PHE A 31 8.10 -1.84 -8.41
CA PHE A 31 7.97 -3.29 -8.27
C PHE A 31 6.50 -3.73 -8.19
N LEU A 32 5.70 -3.07 -7.35
CA LEU A 32 4.28 -3.42 -7.17
C LEU A 32 3.47 -3.16 -8.44
N LYS A 33 3.73 -2.06 -9.16
CA LYS A 33 3.13 -1.78 -10.47
C LYS A 33 3.54 -2.81 -11.53
N GLY A 34 4.84 -3.12 -11.63
CA GLY A 34 5.35 -4.13 -12.56
C GLY A 34 4.84 -5.55 -12.31
N ARG A 35 4.29 -5.82 -11.12
CA ARG A 35 3.64 -7.09 -10.77
C ARG A 35 2.11 -7.06 -10.88
N ALA A 36 1.53 -5.99 -11.43
CA ALA A 36 0.09 -5.76 -11.48
C ALA A 36 -0.59 -5.89 -10.09
N ILE A 37 0.12 -5.46 -9.04
CA ILE A 37 -0.43 -5.38 -7.68
C ILE A 37 -1.06 -4.00 -7.49
N LEU A 38 -0.39 -2.96 -7.98
CA LEU A 38 -0.90 -1.59 -8.04
C LEU A 38 -1.14 -1.17 -9.49
N MET A 39 -2.18 -0.38 -9.69
CA MET A 39 -2.48 0.38 -10.89
C MET A 39 -1.64 1.66 -10.95
N ASP A 40 -1.73 2.40 -12.05
CA ASP A 40 -0.93 3.61 -12.27
C ASP A 40 -1.28 4.75 -11.32
N ASP A 41 -2.54 4.84 -10.91
CA ASP A 41 -3.06 5.74 -9.89
C ASP A 41 -2.75 5.29 -8.45
N THR A 42 -1.93 4.25 -8.29
CA THR A 42 -1.49 3.71 -7.00
C THR A 42 -2.58 2.93 -6.25
N LEU A 43 -3.75 2.70 -6.86
CA LEU A 43 -4.77 1.83 -6.29
C LEU A 43 -4.39 0.35 -6.48
N PRO A 44 -4.73 -0.54 -5.54
CA PRO A 44 -4.54 -1.96 -5.74
C PRO A 44 -5.59 -2.51 -6.70
N TYR A 45 -5.24 -3.51 -7.51
CA TYR A 45 -6.25 -4.23 -8.30
C TYR A 45 -7.26 -4.91 -7.38
N GLN A 46 -8.53 -4.98 -7.81
CA GLN A 46 -9.66 -5.48 -7.01
C GLN A 46 -9.38 -6.85 -6.39
N THR A 47 -8.76 -7.78 -7.13
CA THR A 47 -8.38 -9.11 -6.63
C THR A 47 -7.54 -9.06 -5.35
N TYR A 48 -6.66 -8.06 -5.23
CA TYR A 48 -5.78 -7.87 -4.07
C TYR A 48 -6.50 -7.16 -2.91
N ILE A 49 -7.54 -6.39 -3.21
CA ILE A 49 -8.45 -5.81 -2.22
C ILE A 49 -9.36 -6.90 -1.66
N ASP A 50 -10.00 -7.68 -2.52
CA ASP A 50 -10.90 -8.78 -2.15
C ASP A 50 -10.18 -9.87 -1.35
N SER A 51 -8.90 -10.10 -1.67
CA SER A 51 -8.08 -11.03 -0.90
C SER A 51 -7.64 -10.48 0.47
N GLY A 52 -7.93 -9.20 0.77
CA GLY A 52 -7.58 -8.54 2.03
C GLY A 52 -6.09 -8.18 2.17
N TYR A 53 -5.35 -8.13 1.07
CA TYR A 53 -3.90 -7.90 1.08
C TYR A 53 -3.57 -6.42 1.11
N PHE A 54 -4.42 -5.63 0.44
CA PHE A 54 -4.31 -4.19 0.39
C PHE A 54 -5.67 -3.56 0.65
N ARG A 55 -5.66 -2.34 1.18
CA ARG A 55 -6.84 -1.51 1.35
C ARG A 55 -6.58 -0.17 0.69
N GLY A 56 -7.40 0.19 -0.29
CA GLY A 56 -7.45 1.55 -0.79
C GLY A 56 -8.22 2.42 0.21
N ILE A 57 -7.61 3.51 0.68
CA ILE A 57 -8.30 4.55 1.44
C ILE A 57 -8.29 5.85 0.66
N MET A 58 -9.32 6.68 0.87
CA MET A 58 -9.32 8.05 0.38
C MET A 58 -8.78 8.97 1.46
N LYS A 59 -7.74 9.74 1.13
CA LYS A 59 -7.22 10.80 2.00
C LYS A 59 -7.51 12.16 1.41
N LYS A 60 -7.78 13.11 2.31
CA LYS A 60 -7.84 14.52 1.99
C LYS A 60 -6.52 15.18 2.36
N TYR A 61 -5.96 16.00 1.48
CA TYR A 61 -4.94 16.97 1.85
C TYR A 61 -5.39 18.37 1.44
N ARG A 62 -4.89 19.38 2.14
CA ARG A 62 -5.03 20.76 1.72
C ARG A 62 -3.75 21.20 1.07
N ASP A 63 -3.84 21.86 -0.08
CA ASP A 63 -2.69 22.50 -0.67
C ASP A 63 -2.28 23.76 0.12
N LYS A 64 -1.19 24.41 -0.30
CA LYS A 64 -0.71 25.65 0.32
C LYS A 64 -1.69 26.83 0.18
N ARG A 65 -2.69 26.73 -0.70
CA ARG A 65 -3.75 27.73 -0.93
C ARG A 65 -5.01 27.42 -0.12
N GLY A 66 -5.06 26.28 0.58
CA GLY A 66 -6.18 25.85 1.41
C GLY A 66 -7.20 24.98 0.69
N GLU A 67 -6.99 24.68 -0.60
CA GLU A 67 -7.88 23.87 -1.42
C GLU A 67 -7.79 22.39 -1.04
N ALA A 68 -8.94 21.73 -0.89
CA ALA A 68 -9.01 20.35 -0.45
C ALA A 68 -8.98 19.39 -1.65
N TYR A 69 -7.96 18.55 -1.69
CA TYR A 69 -7.80 17.51 -2.71
C TYR A 69 -7.98 16.13 -2.08
N MET A 70 -8.64 15.25 -2.81
CA MET A 70 -8.73 13.84 -2.46
C MET A 70 -7.72 13.03 -3.28
N TYR A 71 -7.05 12.09 -2.62
CA TYR A 71 -6.18 11.13 -3.30
C TYR A 71 -6.36 9.75 -2.70
N HIS A 72 -6.15 8.74 -3.54
CA HIS A 72 -6.12 7.35 -3.12
C HIS A 72 -4.78 7.03 -2.46
N GLN A 73 -4.82 6.45 -1.27
CA GLN A 73 -3.64 5.90 -0.60
C GLN A 73 -3.83 4.41 -0.37
N THR A 74 -2.83 3.63 -0.76
CA THR A 74 -2.81 2.19 -0.52
C THR A 74 -2.19 1.87 0.83
N LEU A 75 -2.93 1.11 1.64
CA LEU A 75 -2.48 0.49 2.87
C LEU A 75 -2.22 -1.00 2.65
N VAL A 76 -1.13 -1.48 3.25
CA VAL A 76 -0.71 -2.87 3.34
C VAL A 76 -1.18 -3.40 4.68
N THR A 77 -1.89 -4.53 4.70
CA THR A 77 -2.36 -5.14 5.94
C THR A 77 -1.25 -5.93 6.64
N GLY A 78 -1.22 -5.91 7.98
CA GLY A 78 -0.17 -6.50 8.81
C GLY A 78 0.02 -8.01 8.62
N LYS A 79 -1.03 -8.74 8.20
CA LYS A 79 -0.95 -10.16 7.83
C LYS A 79 0.00 -10.43 6.64
N ARG A 80 0.51 -9.41 5.93
CA ARG A 80 1.21 -9.60 4.65
C ARG A 80 2.44 -8.76 4.36
N ALA A 81 2.98 -7.99 5.31
CA ALA A 81 4.36 -7.48 5.19
C ALA A 81 5.36 -8.62 4.85
N VAL A 82 5.14 -9.82 5.42
CA VAL A 82 5.88 -11.06 5.13
C VAL A 82 5.69 -11.57 3.69
N PHE A 83 4.52 -11.37 3.06
CA PHE A 83 4.29 -11.77 1.66
C PHE A 83 5.10 -10.90 0.70
N ILE A 84 5.14 -9.58 0.95
CA ILE A 84 5.97 -8.64 0.19
C ILE A 84 7.45 -9.00 0.39
N GLN A 85 7.90 -9.22 1.63
CA GLN A 85 9.27 -9.66 1.93
C GLN A 85 9.66 -10.94 1.18
N LYS A 86 8.84 -11.99 1.23
CA LYS A 86 9.13 -13.27 0.52
C LYS A 86 9.19 -13.09 -0.99
N ARG A 87 8.35 -12.23 -1.57
CA ARG A 87 8.35 -11.94 -3.01
C ARG A 87 9.54 -11.06 -3.43
N LEU A 88 9.98 -10.15 -2.57
CA LEU A 88 11.17 -9.32 -2.80
C LEU A 88 12.47 -10.11 -2.70
N ALA A 89 12.61 -10.98 -1.69
CA ALA A 89 13.75 -11.88 -1.54
C ALA A 89 13.89 -12.83 -2.75
N LYS A 90 12.77 -13.35 -3.27
CA LYS A 90 12.75 -14.22 -4.45
C LYS A 90 13.01 -13.47 -5.77
N ALA A 91 12.89 -12.14 -5.77
CA ALA A 91 13.11 -11.31 -6.94
C ALA A 91 14.52 -10.69 -6.98
N GLU A 92 15.44 -11.11 -6.09
CA GLU A 92 16.81 -10.56 -5.94
C GLU A 92 16.82 -9.03 -5.74
N PHE A 93 15.73 -8.46 -5.23
CA PHE A 93 15.61 -7.01 -5.02
C PHE A 93 16.29 -6.52 -3.73
N LEU A 94 16.80 -7.45 -2.91
CA LEU A 94 17.43 -7.22 -1.61
C LEU A 94 18.94 -7.58 -1.59
N ALA A 95 19.58 -7.62 -2.77
CA ALA A 95 21.04 -7.66 -2.89
C ALA A 95 21.63 -6.25 -2.80
#